data_AF-A0A2N0BEG3-F1
#
_entry.id   AF-A0A2N0BEG3-F1
#
_cell.length_a   1.000
_cell.length_b   1.000
_cell.length_c   1.000
_cell.angle_alpha   90.00
_cell.angle_beta   90.00
_cell.angle_gamma   90.00
#
_symmetry.space_group_name_H-M   'P 1'
#
loop_
_entity.id
_entity.type
_entity.pdbx_description
1 polymer ?
#
loop_
_entity_poly.entity_id
_entity_poly.type
_entity_poly.pdbx_seq_one_letter_code
_entity_poly.pdbx_strand_id
1 'polypeptide(L)'
;MKRFHFNLEPVLNLRKKTEDEKLKAFSIVAGEINQIRNSISENEKRIEILTGESYSLHGASLRDYQLHQGYIRSLLTRNENLEQDIENRKPELDSKRAELILAQKDRKILEILKENQYKEYRKLYFKKEKFELEEHYNQLKSIQRRQSDESSQSQPPPRVFTYDTGSGVENANDDSGASELKKLYDRFKK
;
A
#
# COMPACT_ATOMS: atom_id res chain seq x y z
N MET A 1 3.21 23.31 -5.93
CA MET A 1 4.26 22.37 -5.45
C MET A 1 4.60 21.35 -6.53
N LYS A 2 5.82 20.82 -6.55
CA LYS A 2 6.26 19.81 -7.53
C LYS A 2 5.55 18.48 -7.27
N ARG A 3 5.08 17.80 -8.32
CA ARG A 3 4.48 16.45 -8.24
C ARG A 3 5.54 15.43 -7.80
N PHE A 4 5.12 14.34 -7.16
CA PHE A 4 6.03 13.24 -6.82
C PHE A 4 6.66 12.66 -8.09
N HIS A 5 7.98 12.52 -8.09
CA HIS A 5 8.73 11.90 -9.17
C HIS A 5 9.63 10.83 -8.57
N PHE A 6 9.54 9.62 -9.12
CA PHE A 6 10.36 8.49 -8.68
C PHE A 6 11.58 8.37 -9.59
N ASN A 7 12.77 8.64 -9.07
CA ASN A 7 14.00 8.66 -9.87
C ASN A 7 14.32 7.31 -10.54
N LEU A 8 13.87 6.20 -9.96
CA LEU A 8 14.10 4.83 -10.46
C LEU A 8 12.94 4.31 -11.33
N GLU A 9 12.04 5.19 -11.79
CA GLU A 9 10.93 4.82 -12.67
C GLU A 9 11.38 4.19 -14.00
N PRO A 10 12.45 4.66 -14.68
CA PRO A 10 12.98 3.99 -15.87
C PRO A 10 13.46 2.56 -15.57
N VAL A 11 14.11 2.36 -14.41
CA VAL A 11 14.61 1.04 -13.98
C VAL A 11 13.45 0.10 -13.66
N LEU A 12 12.41 0.61 -12.99
CA LEU A 12 11.20 -0.16 -12.72
C LEU A 12 10.52 -0.62 -14.02
N ASN A 13 10.44 0.26 -15.02
CA ASN A 13 9.86 -0.07 -16.32
C ASN A 13 10.70 -1.10 -17.08
N LEU A 14 12.04 -1.00 -17.01
CA LEU A 14 12.92 -2.01 -17.58
C LEU A 14 12.70 -3.37 -16.90
N ARG A 15 12.61 -3.41 -15.56
CA ARG A 15 12.36 -4.67 -14.82
C ARG A 15 11.01 -5.30 -15.15
N LYS A 16 9.97 -4.48 -15.38
CA LYS A 16 8.67 -4.97 -15.86
C LYS A 16 8.80 -5.65 -17.22
N LYS A 17 9.49 -5.01 -18.18
CA LYS A 17 9.74 -5.62 -19.49
C LYS A 17 10.51 -6.94 -19.39
N THR A 18 11.54 -6.99 -18.54
CA THR A 18 12.30 -8.23 -18.34
C THR A 18 11.44 -9.33 -17.72
N GLU A 19 10.56 -9.00 -16.76
CA GLU A 19 9.61 -9.98 -16.21
C GLU A 19 8.65 -10.49 -17.29
N ASP A 20 8.10 -9.59 -18.13
CA ASP A 20 7.21 -9.98 -19.22
C ASP A 20 7.92 -10.89 -20.24
N GLU A 21 9.19 -10.64 -20.54
CA GLU A 21 10.01 -11.51 -21.40
C GLU A 21 10.22 -12.89 -20.78
N LYS A 22 10.55 -12.96 -19.48
CA LYS A 22 10.69 -14.23 -18.76
C LYS A 22 9.35 -14.98 -18.64
N LEU A 23 8.25 -14.26 -18.48
CA LEU A 23 6.91 -14.83 -18.45
C LEU A 23 6.56 -15.45 -19.80
N LYS A 24 6.82 -14.74 -20.91
CA LYS A 24 6.63 -15.28 -22.26
C LYS A 24 7.44 -16.55 -22.48
N ALA A 25 8.73 -16.53 -22.10
CA ALA A 25 9.59 -17.70 -22.23
C ALA A 25 9.05 -18.91 -21.43
N PHE A 26 8.61 -18.69 -20.19
CA PHE A 26 7.97 -19.72 -19.37
C PHE A 26 6.67 -20.24 -20.00
N SER A 27 5.83 -19.35 -20.52
CA SER A 27 4.55 -19.71 -21.15
C SER A 27 4.71 -20.56 -22.40
N ILE A 28 5.77 -20.34 -23.19
CA ILE A 28 6.07 -21.16 -24.38
C ILE A 28 6.34 -22.60 -23.97
N VAL A 29 7.30 -22.82 -23.05
CA VAL A 29 7.67 -24.16 -22.58
C VAL A 29 6.50 -24.86 -21.88
N ALA A 30 5.73 -24.12 -21.06
CA ALA A 30 4.53 -24.65 -20.43
C ALA A 30 3.45 -25.03 -21.45
N GLY A 31 3.31 -24.24 -22.52
CA GLY A 31 2.40 -24.49 -23.63
C GLY A 31 2.75 -25.77 -24.37
N GLU A 32 4.03 -26.00 -24.67
CA GLU A 32 4.50 -27.22 -25.31
C GLU A 32 4.23 -28.46 -24.46
N ILE A 33 4.52 -28.42 -23.16
CA ILE A 33 4.22 -29.52 -22.24
C ILE A 33 2.71 -29.81 -22.20
N ASN A 34 1.86 -28.77 -22.22
CA ASN A 34 0.42 -28.94 -22.26
C ASN A 34 -0.06 -29.56 -23.58
N GLN A 35 0.54 -29.20 -24.72
CA GLN A 35 0.24 -29.85 -26.00
C GLN A 35 0.57 -31.34 -25.96
N ILE A 36 1.72 -31.72 -25.40
CA ILE A 36 2.12 -33.12 -25.24
C ILE A 36 1.13 -33.87 -24.34
N ARG A 37 0.72 -33.27 -23.21
CA ARG A 37 -0.31 -33.83 -22.33
C ARG A 37 -1.66 -34.03 -23.02
N ASN A 38 -2.06 -33.08 -23.86
CA ASN A 38 -3.29 -33.22 -24.64
C ASN A 38 -3.18 -34.39 -25.62
N SER A 39 -2.03 -34.58 -26.28
CA SER A 39 -1.80 -35.74 -27.16
C SER A 39 -1.86 -37.07 -26.39
N ILE A 40 -1.32 -37.13 -25.18
CA ILE A 40 -1.44 -38.31 -24.31
C ILE A 40 -2.91 -38.58 -24.00
N SER A 41 -3.66 -37.57 -23.56
CA SER A 41 -5.09 -37.71 -23.25
C SER A 41 -5.93 -38.12 -24.46
N GLU A 42 -5.60 -37.63 -25.65
CA GLU A 42 -6.26 -38.06 -26.89
C GLU A 42 -5.98 -39.52 -27.22
N ASN A 43 -4.73 -39.98 -27.04
CA ASN A 43 -4.37 -41.38 -27.21
C ASN A 43 -5.04 -42.28 -26.18
N GLU A 44 -5.12 -41.86 -24.92
CA GLU A 44 -5.81 -42.58 -23.85
C GLU A 44 -7.30 -42.75 -24.18
N LYS A 45 -7.98 -41.68 -24.60
CA LYS A 45 -9.38 -41.75 -25.06
C LYS A 45 -9.56 -42.72 -26.23
N ARG A 46 -8.63 -42.73 -27.18
CA ARG A 46 -8.66 -43.70 -28.30
C ARG A 46 -8.49 -45.12 -27.79
N ILE A 47 -7.58 -45.36 -26.85
CA ILE A 47 -7.39 -46.68 -26.22
C ILE A 47 -8.66 -47.10 -25.49
N GLU A 48 -9.31 -46.21 -24.73
CA GLU A 48 -10.58 -46.48 -24.04
C GLU A 48 -11.68 -46.87 -25.03
N ILE A 49 -11.83 -46.15 -26.15
CA ILE A 49 -12.80 -46.47 -27.19
C ILE A 49 -12.51 -47.85 -27.79
N LEU A 50 -11.27 -48.11 -28.20
CA LEU A 50 -10.85 -49.37 -28.82
C LEU A 50 -10.99 -50.56 -27.86
N THR A 51 -10.69 -50.36 -26.58
CA THR A 51 -10.87 -51.41 -25.56
C THR A 51 -12.34 -51.61 -25.19
N GLY A 52 -13.18 -50.57 -25.24
CA GLY A 52 -14.63 -50.70 -25.11
C GLY A 52 -15.29 -51.40 -26.31
N GLU A 53 -14.78 -51.18 -27.52
CA GLU A 53 -15.22 -51.82 -28.77
C GLU A 53 -14.81 -53.29 -28.89
N SER A 54 -14.02 -53.83 -27.95
CA SER A 54 -13.66 -55.26 -27.90
C SER A 54 -14.85 -56.21 -27.99
N TYR A 55 -16.02 -55.79 -27.49
CA TYR A 55 -17.27 -56.56 -27.58
C TYR A 55 -17.83 -56.62 -29.02
N SER A 56 -17.50 -55.64 -29.87
CA SER A 56 -17.91 -55.58 -31.29
C SER A 56 -17.06 -56.46 -32.21
N LEU A 57 -15.94 -57.02 -31.73
CA LEU A 57 -15.09 -57.95 -32.48
C LEU A 57 -15.59 -59.40 -32.43
N HIS A 58 -16.81 -59.64 -31.93
CA HIS A 58 -17.42 -60.97 -31.93
C HIS A 58 -17.63 -61.46 -33.38
N GLY A 59 -16.87 -62.48 -33.79
CA GLY A 59 -16.86 -63.00 -35.17
C GLY A 59 -15.76 -62.42 -36.08
N ALA A 60 -14.89 -61.54 -35.56
CA ALA A 60 -13.73 -61.03 -36.29
C ALA A 60 -12.64 -62.11 -36.45
N SER A 61 -11.81 -61.97 -37.49
CA SER A 61 -10.69 -62.90 -37.72
C SER A 61 -9.61 -62.72 -36.65
N LEU A 62 -8.86 -63.80 -36.36
CA LEU A 62 -7.70 -63.74 -35.48
C LEU A 62 -6.69 -62.64 -35.91
N ARG A 63 -6.59 -62.41 -37.23
CA ARG A 63 -5.75 -61.36 -37.80
C ARG A 63 -6.20 -59.97 -37.37
N ASP A 64 -7.50 -59.71 -37.36
CA ASP A 64 -8.07 -58.41 -36.99
C ASP A 64 -7.84 -58.12 -35.51
N TYR A 65 -7.95 -59.15 -34.68
CA TYR A 65 -7.61 -59.06 -33.26
C TYR A 65 -6.12 -58.72 -33.03
N GLN A 66 -5.21 -59.36 -33.78
CA GLN A 66 -3.78 -59.06 -33.69
C GLN A 66 -3.45 -57.63 -34.12
N LEU A 67 -4.07 -57.14 -35.21
CA LEU A 67 -3.92 -55.76 -35.66
C LEU A 67 -4.43 -54.76 -34.62
N HIS A 68 -5.60 -55.03 -34.05
CA HIS A 68 -6.21 -54.20 -33.02
C HIS A 68 -5.31 -54.11 -31.76
N GLN A 69 -4.83 -55.25 -31.26
CA GLN A 69 -3.90 -55.31 -30.13
C GLN A 69 -2.57 -54.63 -30.44
N GLY A 70 -2.04 -54.81 -31.66
CA GLY A 70 -0.83 -54.14 -32.12
C GLY A 70 -0.97 -52.61 -32.12
N TYR A 71 -2.12 -52.11 -32.58
CA TYR A 71 -2.40 -50.68 -32.58
C TYR A 71 -2.51 -50.10 -31.16
N ILE A 72 -3.22 -50.76 -30.24
CA ILE A 72 -3.29 -50.33 -28.84
C ILE A 72 -1.88 -50.28 -28.22
N ARG A 73 -1.06 -51.32 -28.43
CA ARG A 73 0.34 -51.32 -27.95
C ARG A 73 1.14 -50.16 -28.52
N SER A 74 0.97 -49.85 -29.81
CA SER A 74 1.66 -48.72 -30.44
C SER A 74 1.27 -47.36 -29.82
N LEU A 75 -0.01 -47.19 -29.46
CA LEU A 75 -0.49 -45.99 -28.76
C LEU A 75 0.06 -45.89 -27.33
N LEU A 76 0.13 -47.02 -26.61
CA LEU A 76 0.74 -47.08 -25.28
C LEU A 76 2.23 -46.70 -25.32
N THR A 77 3.00 -47.33 -26.21
CA THR A 77 4.40 -46.98 -26.42
C THR A 77 4.57 -45.52 -26.86
N ARG A 78 3.63 -44.98 -27.66
CA ARG A 78 3.65 -43.57 -28.01
C ARG A 78 3.45 -42.68 -26.77
N ASN A 79 2.53 -43.03 -25.87
CA ASN A 79 2.33 -42.31 -24.62
C ASN A 79 3.56 -42.35 -23.72
N GLU A 80 4.19 -43.51 -23.55
CA GLU A 80 5.44 -43.64 -22.77
C GLU A 80 6.55 -42.72 -23.31
N ASN A 81 6.72 -42.65 -24.63
CA ASN A 81 7.68 -41.73 -25.25
C ASN A 81 7.31 -40.25 -25.01
N LEU A 82 6.03 -39.90 -25.10
CA LEU A 82 5.56 -38.54 -24.83
C LEU A 82 5.72 -38.16 -23.35
N GLU A 83 5.57 -39.11 -22.43
CA GLU A 83 5.85 -38.91 -21.01
C GLU A 83 7.33 -38.65 -20.77
N GLN A 84 8.23 -39.43 -21.38
CA GLN A 84 9.67 -39.18 -21.34
C GLN A 84 10.02 -37.80 -21.92
N ASP A 85 9.38 -37.39 -23.02
CA ASP A 85 9.55 -36.05 -23.59
C ASP A 85 9.14 -34.95 -22.60
N ILE A 86 8.07 -35.15 -21.83
CA ILE A 86 7.70 -34.23 -20.74
C ILE A 86 8.78 -34.20 -19.67
N GLU A 87 9.29 -35.36 -19.25
CA GLU A 87 10.32 -35.44 -18.21
C GLU A 87 11.61 -34.74 -18.61
N ASN A 88 12.01 -34.87 -19.87
CA ASN A 88 13.16 -34.19 -20.43
C ASN A 88 13.00 -32.65 -20.47
N ARG A 89 11.75 -32.16 -20.60
CA ARG A 89 11.43 -30.72 -20.62
C ARG A 89 11.14 -30.11 -19.24
N LYS A 90 10.83 -30.92 -18.22
CA LYS A 90 10.68 -30.47 -16.82
C LYS A 90 11.84 -29.61 -16.31
N PRO A 91 13.14 -29.99 -16.48
CA PRO A 91 14.25 -29.19 -15.97
C PRO A 91 14.32 -27.80 -16.63
N GLU A 92 14.00 -27.71 -17.93
CA GLU A 92 13.92 -26.43 -18.62
C GLU A 92 12.79 -25.55 -18.07
N LEU A 93 11.61 -26.14 -17.86
CA LEU A 93 10.46 -25.45 -17.27
C LEU A 93 10.80 -24.91 -15.87
N ASP A 94 11.44 -25.73 -15.03
CA ASP A 94 11.83 -25.35 -13.67
C ASP A 94 12.90 -24.24 -13.67
N SER A 95 13.86 -24.30 -14.59
CA SER A 95 14.83 -23.23 -14.80
C SER A 95 14.15 -21.91 -15.17
N LYS A 96 13.23 -21.93 -16.15
CA LYS A 96 12.48 -20.73 -16.56
C LYS A 96 11.58 -20.20 -15.43
N ARG A 97 11.01 -21.09 -14.63
CA ARG A 97 10.24 -20.72 -13.44
C ARG A 97 11.11 -20.03 -12.39
N ALA A 98 12.30 -20.53 -12.14
CA ALA A 98 13.24 -19.91 -11.21
C ALA A 98 13.66 -18.51 -11.69
N GLU A 99 13.98 -18.36 -12.98
CA GLU A 99 14.29 -17.07 -13.59
C GLU A 99 13.13 -16.06 -13.45
N LEU A 100 11.88 -16.50 -13.69
CA LEU A 100 10.68 -15.68 -13.52
C LEU A 100 10.52 -15.20 -12.07
N ILE A 101 10.70 -16.10 -11.11
CA ILE A 101 10.57 -15.77 -9.67
C ILE A 101 11.62 -14.73 -9.26
N LEU A 102 12.85 -14.83 -9.77
CA LEU A 102 13.89 -13.83 -9.52
C LEU A 102 13.51 -12.47 -10.11
N ALA A 103 13.05 -12.44 -11.36
CA ALA A 103 12.61 -11.19 -12.01
C ALA A 103 11.43 -10.53 -11.26
N GLN A 104 10.48 -11.34 -10.77
CA GLN A 104 9.35 -10.86 -9.96
C GLN A 104 9.80 -10.26 -8.63
N LYS A 105 10.75 -10.91 -7.94
CA LYS A 105 11.34 -10.37 -6.71
C LYS A 105 12.01 -9.02 -6.98
N ASP A 106 12.80 -8.94 -8.04
CA ASP A 106 13.51 -7.72 -8.42
C ASP A 106 12.57 -6.57 -8.77
N ARG A 107 11.46 -6.83 -9.47
CA ARG A 107 10.42 -5.80 -9.67
C ARG A 107 9.80 -5.38 -8.34
N LYS A 108 9.40 -6.35 -7.51
CA LYS A 108 8.69 -6.09 -6.26
C LYS A 108 9.51 -5.24 -5.29
N ILE A 109 10.82 -5.43 -5.23
CA ILE A 109 11.73 -4.59 -4.44
C ILE A 109 11.62 -3.12 -4.86
N LEU A 110 11.63 -2.82 -6.16
CA LEU A 110 11.53 -1.44 -6.66
C LEU A 110 10.14 -0.84 -6.42
N GLU A 111 9.08 -1.65 -6.52
CA GLU A 111 7.72 -1.20 -6.20
C GLU A 111 7.60 -0.81 -4.72
N ILE A 112 8.13 -1.62 -3.81
CA ILE A 112 8.16 -1.32 -2.38
C ILE A 112 8.96 -0.03 -2.12
N LEU A 113 10.11 0.15 -2.78
CA LEU A 113 10.89 1.38 -2.67
C LEU A 113 10.11 2.61 -3.16
N LYS A 114 9.40 2.50 -4.28
CA LYS A 114 8.53 3.57 -4.81
C LYS A 114 7.42 3.92 -3.83
N GLU A 115 6.75 2.91 -3.27
CA GLU A 115 5.69 3.11 -2.27
C GLU A 115 6.20 3.78 -1.00
N ASN A 116 7.38 3.39 -0.52
CA ASN A 116 7.99 3.97 0.68
C ASN A 116 8.34 5.45 0.45
N GLN A 117 9.00 5.78 -0.67
CA GLN A 117 9.31 7.17 -1.02
C GLN A 117 8.03 8.00 -1.22
N TYR A 118 6.98 7.41 -1.80
CA TYR A 118 5.70 8.08 -1.96
C TYR A 118 5.03 8.36 -0.61
N LYS A 119 5.08 7.41 0.33
CA LYS A 119 4.58 7.61 1.70
C LYS A 119 5.32 8.74 2.41
N GLU A 120 6.65 8.82 2.27
CA GLU A 120 7.45 9.91 2.83
C GLU A 120 7.11 11.27 2.22
N TYR A 121 7.03 11.34 0.89
CA TYR A 121 6.59 12.55 0.19
C TYR A 121 5.21 13.01 0.67
N ARG A 122 4.26 12.08 0.80
CA ARG A 122 2.90 12.38 1.27
C ARG A 122 2.88 12.89 2.71
N LYS A 123 3.70 12.31 3.61
CA LYS A 123 3.86 12.79 4.99
C LYS A 123 4.41 14.22 5.03
N LEU A 124 5.44 14.51 4.25
CA LEU A 124 6.02 15.85 4.17
C LEU A 124 5.05 16.86 3.57
N TYR A 125 4.29 16.45 2.55
CA TYR A 125 3.24 17.27 1.94
C TYR A 125 2.18 17.68 2.97
N PHE A 126 1.60 16.71 3.69
CA PHE A 126 0.59 17.01 4.71
C PHE A 126 1.14 17.83 5.87
N LYS A 127 2.41 17.63 6.25
CA LYS A 127 3.05 18.44 7.29
C LYS A 127 3.17 19.91 6.87
N LYS A 128 3.51 20.18 5.60
CA LYS A 128 3.57 21.54 5.06
C LYS A 128 2.19 22.17 4.94
N GLU A 129 1.22 21.44 4.40
CA GLU A 129 -0.16 21.91 4.28
C GLU A 129 -0.77 22.25 5.65
N LYS A 130 -0.54 21.39 6.65
CA LYS A 130 -0.97 21.66 8.03
C LYS A 130 -0.29 22.92 8.61
N PHE A 131 1.00 23.09 8.38
CA PHE A 131 1.72 24.28 8.83
C PHE A 131 1.20 25.56 8.18
N GLU A 132 0.99 25.55 6.86
CA GLU A 132 0.42 26.68 6.12
C GLU A 132 -1.00 27.03 6.61
N LEU A 133 -1.82 26.02 6.91
CA LEU A 133 -3.15 26.21 7.49
C LEU A 133 -3.12 26.80 8.90
N GLU A 134 -2.22 26.31 9.76
CA GLU A 134 -2.04 26.84 11.12
C GLU A 134 -1.55 28.30 11.09
N GLU A 135 -0.62 28.64 10.20
CA GLU A 135 -0.13 30.00 10.02
C GLU A 135 -1.25 30.94 9.56
N HIS A 136 -2.03 30.53 8.55
CA HIS A 136 -3.17 31.31 8.07
C HIS A 136 -4.26 31.46 9.15
N TYR A 137 -4.55 30.41 9.91
CA TYR A 137 -5.49 30.46 11.03
C TYR A 137 -5.02 31.43 12.13
N ASN A 138 -3.73 31.40 12.48
CA ASN A 138 -3.16 32.29 13.48
C ASN A 138 -3.20 33.76 13.02
N GLN A 139 -2.94 34.02 11.73
CA GLN A 139 -3.07 35.36 11.14
C GLN A 139 -4.51 35.87 11.26
N LEU A 140 -5.51 35.08 10.85
CA LEU A 140 -6.93 35.46 10.97
C LEU A 140 -7.34 35.73 12.42
N LYS A 141 -6.92 34.87 13.35
CA LYS A 141 -7.20 35.03 14.78
C LYS A 141 -6.56 36.31 15.35
N SER A 142 -5.37 36.66 14.88
CA SER A 142 -4.70 37.91 15.28
C SER A 142 -5.45 39.15 14.77
N ILE A 143 -5.99 39.11 13.55
CA ILE A 143 -6.82 40.18 12.99
C ILE A 143 -8.12 40.33 13.80
N GLN A 144 -8.77 39.21 14.11
CA GLN A 144 -10.01 39.22 14.90
C GLN A 144 -9.81 39.79 16.31
N ARG A 145 -8.68 39.47 16.98
CA ARG A 145 -8.35 40.06 18.29
C ARG A 145 -8.15 41.57 18.21
N ARG A 146 -7.44 42.05 17.19
CA ARG A 146 -7.26 43.50 16.98
C ARG A 146 -8.59 44.20 16.79
N GLN A 147 -9.50 43.63 16.00
CA GLN A 147 -10.84 44.18 15.80
C GLN A 147 -11.68 44.18 17.10
N SER A 148 -11.59 43.13 17.92
CA SER A 148 -12.29 43.11 19.22
C SER A 148 -11.72 44.13 20.21
N ASP A 149 -10.40 44.31 20.22
CA ASP A 149 -9.73 45.28 21.09
C ASP A 149 -10.04 46.73 20.66
N GLU A 150 -10.14 46.99 19.35
CA GLU A 150 -10.61 48.27 18.82
C GLU A 150 -12.09 48.54 19.14
N SER A 151 -12.94 47.51 19.11
CA SER A 151 -14.37 47.64 19.47
C SER A 151 -14.61 47.84 20.97
N SER A 152 -13.69 47.41 21.83
CA SER A 152 -13.77 47.59 23.29
C SER A 152 -13.11 48.89 23.78
N GLN A 153 -12.44 49.65 22.89
CA GLN A 153 -12.04 51.04 23.12
C GLN A 153 -13.16 52.05 22.86
N SER A 154 -14.42 51.62 22.66
CA SER A 154 -15.57 52.52 22.67
C SER A 154 -15.92 52.94 24.11
N GLN A 155 -15.26 54.02 24.53
CA GLN A 155 -15.39 54.78 25.78
C GLN A 155 -15.05 54.04 27.09
N PRO A 156 -14.07 54.55 27.87
CA PRO A 156 -13.91 54.08 29.25
C PRO A 156 -15.21 54.37 30.01
N PRO A 157 -15.68 53.44 30.88
CA PRO A 157 -16.87 53.70 31.67
C PRO A 157 -16.68 55.00 32.45
N PRO A 158 -17.72 55.86 32.55
CA PRO A 158 -17.59 57.14 33.21
C PRO A 158 -17.04 56.92 34.62
N ARG A 159 -15.98 57.64 34.98
CA ARG A 159 -15.47 57.63 36.35
C ARG A 159 -16.57 58.15 37.26
N VAL A 160 -17.31 57.25 37.89
CA VAL A 160 -18.27 57.61 38.92
C VAL A 160 -17.47 58.06 40.13
N PHE A 161 -17.46 59.36 40.37
CA PHE A 161 -16.93 59.95 41.60
C PHE A 161 -17.91 59.58 42.71
N THR A 162 -17.62 58.50 43.46
CA THR A 162 -18.37 58.18 44.67
C THR A 162 -17.89 59.11 45.77
N TYR A 163 -18.76 60.02 46.21
CA TYR A 163 -18.52 60.78 47.42
C TYR A 163 -18.67 59.83 48.61
N ASP A 164 -17.65 59.81 49.45
CA ASP A 164 -17.59 59.02 50.68
C ASP A 164 -18.59 59.60 51.67
N THR A 165 -19.86 59.18 51.58
CA THR A 165 -20.86 59.49 52.60
C THR A 165 -20.59 58.57 53.78
N GLY A 166 -19.85 59.08 54.76
CA GLY A 166 -19.43 58.37 55.97
C GLY A 166 -20.59 57.73 56.75
N SER A 167 -20.96 56.52 56.34
CA SER A 167 -21.71 55.56 57.14
C SER A 167 -20.82 54.35 57.35
N GLY A 168 -19.95 54.46 58.35
CA GLY A 168 -19.10 53.37 58.80
C GLY A 168 -19.94 52.19 59.30
N VAL A 169 -19.61 51.00 58.81
CA VAL A 169 -19.51 49.82 59.66
C VAL A 169 -18.10 49.30 59.45
N GLU A 170 -17.27 49.56 60.45
CA GLU A 170 -15.89 49.12 60.54
C GLU A 170 -15.85 47.59 60.44
N ASN A 171 -15.22 47.07 59.38
CA ASN A 171 -14.60 45.75 59.44
C ASN A 171 -13.10 45.96 59.61
N ALA A 172 -12.64 45.67 60.83
CA ALA A 172 -11.26 45.68 61.24
C ALA A 172 -10.44 44.70 60.39
N ASN A 173 -9.56 45.21 59.53
CA ASN A 173 -8.25 44.59 59.22
C ASN A 173 -7.33 45.30 58.22
N ASP A 174 -7.58 46.55 57.81
CA ASP A 174 -6.59 47.31 57.02
C ASP A 174 -5.83 48.33 57.88
N ASP A 175 -4.88 47.80 58.63
CA ASP A 175 -3.86 48.49 59.43
C ASP A 175 -2.77 49.12 58.53
N SER A 176 -3.17 50.06 57.66
CA SER A 176 -2.24 50.76 56.76
C SER A 176 -2.16 52.27 56.98
N GLY A 177 -3.24 52.93 57.45
CA GLY A 177 -3.25 54.39 57.64
C GLY A 177 -2.72 54.92 58.99
N ALA A 178 -2.90 54.18 60.08
CA ALA A 178 -2.50 54.63 61.42
C ALA A 178 -0.97 54.61 61.64
N SER A 179 -0.26 53.79 60.86
CA SER A 179 1.20 53.62 60.96
C SER A 179 1.99 54.80 60.36
N GLU A 180 1.40 55.55 59.42
CA GLU A 180 2.06 56.72 58.80
C GLU A 180 1.92 57.99 59.65
N LEU A 181 0.77 58.18 60.31
CA LEU A 181 0.54 59.32 61.19
C LEU A 181 1.41 59.26 62.47
N LYS A 182 1.66 58.06 63.00
CA LYS A 182 2.58 57.87 64.14
C LYS A 182 4.04 58.17 63.76
N LYS A 183 4.47 57.79 62.56
CA LYS A 183 5.79 58.13 62.02
C LYS A 183 6.00 59.63 61.80
N LEU A 184 4.95 60.37 61.44
CA LEU A 184 4.99 61.83 61.31
C LEU A 184 5.04 62.53 62.68
N TYR A 185 4.27 62.05 63.65
CA TYR A 185 4.25 62.58 65.02
C TYR A 185 5.60 62.42 65.73
N ASP A 186 6.24 61.25 65.60
CA ASP A 186 7.57 61.00 66.20
C ASP A 186 8.69 61.82 65.53
N ARG A 187 8.51 62.22 64.26
CA ARG A 187 9.50 62.99 63.50
C ARG A 187 9.51 64.49 63.84
N PHE A 188 8.42 65.02 64.40
CA PHE A 188 8.31 66.42 64.82
C PHE A 188 8.37 66.63 66.35
N LYS A 189 8.64 65.56 67.13
CA LYS A 189 8.73 65.61 68.59
C LYS A 189 10.17 65.72 69.13
N LYS A 190 11.11 66.28 68.37
CA LYS A 190 12.42 66.69 68.89
C LYS A 190 12.92 67.94 68.18
#